data_AF-A0A9N9Q868-F1
#
_entry.id   AF-A0A9N9Q868-F1
#
_cell.length_a   1.000
_cell.length_b   1.000
_cell.length_c   1.000
_cell.angle_alpha   90.00
_cell.angle_beta   90.00
_cell.angle_gamma   90.00
#
_symmetry.space_group_name_H-M   'P 1'
#
loop_
_entity.id
_entity.type
_entity.pdbx_description
1 polymer ?
#
loop_
_entity_poly.entity_id
_entity_poly.type
_entity_poly.pdbx_seq_one_letter_code
_entity_poly.pdbx_strand_id
1 'polypeptide(L)'
;MTEIVHKMARSMNVQRESDSVCEAYRLGKREDAPLLVKLKRQEEKFSFFKKVKELKGLNIEASGLEGNNNNNNKIFINDDLTLQNQKLFKKAMDFRKLHKFHSVFTRHGKIYLKKFQTGDPTKIQSEEDLKIE
;
A
#
# COMPACT_ATOMS: atom_id res chain seq x y z
N MET A 1 12.39 -8.51 12.76
CA MET A 1 11.40 -8.03 11.76
C MET A 1 11.92 -6.89 10.90
N THR A 2 12.64 -5.91 11.48
CA THR A 2 13.27 -4.82 10.72
C THR A 2 14.21 -5.31 9.61
N GLU A 3 14.92 -6.43 9.78
CA GLU A 3 15.78 -7.04 8.75
C GLU A 3 15.04 -7.32 7.42
N ILE A 4 13.79 -7.82 7.48
CA ILE A 4 12.96 -8.06 6.28
C ILE A 4 12.77 -6.76 5.51
N VAL A 5 12.46 -5.68 6.22
CA VAL A 5 12.29 -4.34 5.62
C VAL A 5 13.60 -3.87 4.99
N HIS A 6 14.75 -4.12 5.62
CA HIS A 6 16.08 -3.80 5.07
C HIS A 6 16.37 -4.55 3.77
N LYS A 7 16.13 -5.86 3.72
CA LYS A 7 16.29 -6.67 2.50
C LYS A 7 15.42 -6.13 1.36
N MET A 8 14.16 -5.81 1.65
CA MET A 8 13.24 -5.23 0.67
C MET A 8 13.68 -3.86 0.14
N ALA A 9 14.20 -2.95 0.97
CA ALA A 9 14.65 -1.67 0.41
C ALA A 9 15.93 -1.77 -0.41
N ARG A 10 16.84 -2.69 -0.03
CA ARG A 10 18.05 -2.96 -0.81
C ARG A 10 17.67 -3.46 -2.19
N SER A 11 16.74 -4.40 -2.30
CA SER A 11 16.27 -4.89 -3.61
C SER A 11 15.58 -3.81 -4.43
N MET A 12 14.88 -2.88 -3.77
CA MET A 12 14.21 -1.75 -4.43
C MET A 12 15.14 -0.57 -4.75
N ASN A 13 16.42 -0.63 -4.35
CA ASN A 13 17.37 0.49 -4.41
C ASN A 13 16.79 1.80 -3.84
N VAL A 14 16.06 1.70 -2.72
CA VAL A 14 15.54 2.87 -2.00
C VAL A 14 16.66 3.36 -1.07
N GLN A 15 17.16 4.57 -1.33
CA GLN A 15 18.09 5.24 -0.43
C GLN A 15 17.43 5.45 0.94
N ARG A 16 18.08 4.98 2.00
CA ARG A 16 17.61 5.14 3.38
C ARG A 16 18.77 5.42 4.31
N GLU A 17 18.48 6.16 5.37
CA GLU A 17 19.38 6.24 6.51
C GLU A 17 19.33 4.95 7.33
N SER A 18 20.40 4.70 8.07
CA SER A 18 20.61 3.51 8.89
C SER A 18 19.55 3.29 9.97
N ASP A 19 18.81 4.34 10.37
CA ASP A 19 17.79 4.33 11.43
C ASP A 19 16.35 4.58 10.92
N SER A 20 16.11 4.36 9.62
CA SER A 20 14.85 4.68 8.94
C SER A 20 13.58 4.00 9.49
N VAL A 21 13.69 2.83 10.11
CA VAL A 21 12.55 2.04 10.61
C VAL A 21 12.40 2.24 12.11
N CYS A 22 11.31 2.88 12.54
CA CYS A 22 11.00 3.05 13.96
C CYS A 22 10.48 1.74 14.57
N GLU A 23 9.52 1.11 13.88
CA GLU A 23 8.85 -0.10 14.38
C GLU A 23 8.51 -1.03 13.21
N ALA A 24 8.62 -2.34 13.42
CA ALA A 24 8.18 -3.34 12.45
C ALA A 24 7.69 -4.60 13.18
N TYR A 25 6.41 -4.94 13.03
CA TYR A 25 5.80 -6.09 13.69
C TYR A 25 4.62 -6.64 12.87
N ARG A 26 4.20 -7.89 13.14
CA ARG A 26 3.08 -8.51 12.44
C ARG A 26 1.75 -8.15 13.11
N LEU A 27 0.72 -7.92 12.30
CA LEU A 27 -0.65 -7.67 12.78
C LEU A 27 -1.41 -8.94 13.20
N GLY A 28 -0.71 -10.08 13.29
CA GLY A 28 -1.28 -11.37 13.68
C GLY A 28 -0.19 -12.36 14.08
N LYS A 29 -0.63 -13.52 14.59
CA LYS A 29 0.28 -14.56 15.13
C LYS A 29 0.89 -15.46 14.04
N ARG A 30 0.29 -15.51 12.85
CA ARG A 30 0.76 -16.33 11.74
C ARG A 30 2.06 -15.77 11.15
N GLU A 31 2.91 -16.65 10.64
CA GLU A 31 4.16 -16.26 9.95
C GLU A 31 3.92 -15.49 8.65
N ASP A 32 2.76 -15.65 8.02
CA ASP A 32 2.37 -14.90 6.83
C ASP A 32 1.43 -13.72 7.14
N ALA A 33 1.22 -13.39 8.42
CA ALA A 33 0.42 -12.24 8.80
C ALA A 33 1.07 -10.93 8.29
N PRO A 34 0.26 -9.93 7.87
CA PRO A 34 0.77 -8.66 7.36
C PRO A 34 1.78 -8.01 8.32
N LEU A 35 2.87 -7.50 7.76
CA LEU A 35 3.87 -6.74 8.49
C LEU A 35 3.48 -5.25 8.49
N LEU A 36 3.22 -4.69 9.67
CA LEU A 36 3.10 -3.26 9.84
C LEU A 36 4.50 -2.66 10.03
N VAL A 37 4.80 -1.61 9.27
CA VAL A 37 6.08 -0.92 9.31
C VAL A 37 5.85 0.57 9.51
N LYS A 38 6.46 1.12 10.56
CA LYS A 38 6.48 2.56 10.83
C LYS A 38 7.86 3.10 10.48
N LEU A 39 7.87 4.00 9.50
CA LEU A 39 9.08 4.71 9.08
C LEU A 39 9.20 6.04 9.83
N LYS A 40 10.44 6.48 10.02
CA LYS A 40 10.77 7.74 10.71
C LYS A 40 10.31 8.96 9.91
N ARG A 41 10.45 8.90 8.59
CA ARG A 41 10.14 10.00 7.66
C ARG A 41 9.07 9.64 6.66
N GLN A 42 8.27 10.64 6.32
CA GLN A 42 7.21 10.50 5.34
C GLN A 42 7.76 10.42 3.91
N GLU A 43 8.86 11.11 3.58
CA GLU A 43 9.46 11.02 2.24
C GLU A 43 9.93 9.61 1.92
N GLU A 44 10.47 8.89 2.91
CA GLU A 44 10.90 7.50 2.72
C GLU A 44 9.72 6.59 2.38
N LYS A 45 8.60 6.73 3.09
CA LYS A 45 7.36 6.04 2.76
C LYS A 45 6.99 6.30 1.30
N PHE A 46 7.12 7.54 0.84
CA PHE A 46 6.79 7.90 -0.55
C PHE A 46 7.74 7.26 -1.55
N SER A 47 9.04 7.26 -1.26
CA SER A 47 10.06 6.60 -2.08
C SER A 47 9.79 5.10 -2.21
N PHE A 48 9.38 4.42 -1.15
CA PHE A 48 8.94 3.02 -1.21
C PHE A 48 7.77 2.85 -2.17
N PHE A 49 6.66 3.58 -1.98
CA PHE A 49 5.48 3.44 -2.84
C PHE A 49 5.79 3.78 -4.31
N LYS A 50 6.64 4.79 -4.56
CA LYS A 50 7.08 5.14 -5.91
C LYS A 50 7.85 3.99 -6.55
N LYS A 51 8.82 3.40 -5.84
CA LYS A 51 9.62 2.28 -6.35
C LYS A 51 8.79 1.02 -6.59
N VAL A 52 7.85 0.67 -5.72
CA VAL A 52 6.93 -0.46 -5.96
C VAL A 52 6.14 -0.28 -7.26
N LYS A 53 5.67 0.95 -7.52
CA LYS A 53 4.93 1.26 -8.75
C LYS A 53 5.82 1.17 -10.00
N GLU A 54 7.04 1.70 -9.93
CA GLU A 54 8.04 1.59 -11.01
C GLU A 54 8.36 0.13 -11.33
N LEU A 55 8.52 -0.72 -10.31
CA LEU A 55 8.82 -2.15 -10.45
C LEU A 55 7.60 -3.00 -10.86
N LYS A 56 6.40 -2.40 -10.98
CA LYS A 56 5.12 -3.09 -11.26
C LYS A 56 4.80 -4.21 -10.24
N GLY A 57 5.29 -4.07 -9.02
CA GLY A 57 5.15 -5.04 -7.93
C GLY A 57 6.49 -5.57 -7.44
N LEU A 58 6.45 -6.33 -6.36
CA LEU A 58 7.60 -7.01 -5.78
C LEU A 58 7.28 -8.49 -5.66
N ASN A 59 8.27 -9.34 -5.86
CA ASN A 59 8.20 -10.75 -5.53
C ASN A 59 9.20 -11.07 -4.40
N ILE A 60 8.97 -12.18 -3.70
CA ILE A 60 9.80 -12.66 -2.59
C ILE A 60 11.24 -12.91 -3.09
N GLU A 61 11.38 -13.58 -4.23
CA GLU A 61 12.66 -13.96 -4.83
C GLU A 61 13.53 -12.75 -5.18
N ALA A 62 13.02 -11.74 -5.90
CA ALA A 62 13.79 -10.54 -6.23
C ALA A 62 14.01 -9.64 -5.01
N SER A 63 13.30 -9.87 -3.90
CA SER A 63 13.51 -9.14 -2.65
C SER A 63 14.58 -9.75 -1.74
N GLY A 64 15.19 -10.89 -2.14
CA GLY A 64 16.13 -11.63 -1.30
C GLY A 64 15.49 -12.12 0.00
N LEU A 65 14.17 -12.30 -0.03
CA LEU A 65 13.40 -12.87 1.08
C LEU A 65 13.22 -14.36 0.83
N GLU A 66 13.12 -15.11 1.91
CA GLU A 66 12.77 -16.52 1.88
C GLU A 66 11.32 -16.68 2.31
N GLY A 67 10.60 -17.59 1.66
CA GLY A 67 9.21 -17.90 2.00
C GLY A 67 8.40 -18.30 0.78
N ASN A 68 7.37 -19.10 1.01
CA ASN A 68 6.36 -19.42 0.01
C ASN A 68 5.08 -18.71 0.42
N ASN A 69 4.48 -17.93 -0.48
CA ASN A 69 3.18 -17.33 -0.22
C ASN A 69 2.13 -17.90 -1.18
N ASN A 70 0.88 -17.96 -0.74
CA ASN A 70 -0.24 -18.46 -1.56
C ASN A 70 -0.57 -17.56 -2.77
N ASN A 71 0.19 -16.46 -2.99
CA ASN A 71 -0.05 -15.43 -4.00
C ASN A 71 1.09 -15.37 -5.02
N ASN A 72 1.59 -16.53 -5.48
CA ASN A 72 2.69 -16.63 -6.46
C ASN A 72 3.91 -15.77 -6.09
N ASN A 73 4.30 -15.82 -4.82
CA ASN A 73 5.42 -15.07 -4.26
C ASN A 73 5.31 -13.55 -4.38
N LYS A 74 4.13 -12.97 -4.65
CA LYS A 74 3.96 -11.51 -4.77
C LYS A 74 3.83 -10.83 -3.41
N ILE A 75 4.55 -9.72 -3.24
CA ILE A 75 4.49 -8.87 -2.05
C ILE A 75 3.62 -7.64 -2.35
N PHE A 76 2.66 -7.37 -1.47
CA PHE A 76 1.79 -6.20 -1.55
C PHE A 76 2.21 -5.18 -0.49
N ILE A 77 2.35 -3.92 -0.91
CA ILE A 77 2.62 -2.79 -0.02
C ILE A 77 1.43 -1.85 -0.09
N ASN A 78 0.74 -1.68 1.04
CA ASN A 78 -0.46 -0.85 1.17
C ASN A 78 -0.27 0.22 2.24
N ASP A 79 -1.05 1.31 2.14
CA ASP A 79 -1.16 2.27 3.23
C ASP A 79 -1.87 1.61 4.42
N ASP A 80 -1.35 1.83 5.63
CA ASP A 80 -2.12 1.58 6.85
C ASP A 80 -3.18 2.68 7.00
N LEU A 81 -4.44 2.27 7.06
CA LEU A 81 -5.60 3.16 7.12
C LEU A 81 -6.25 3.04 8.49
N THR A 82 -6.77 4.16 9.00
CA THR A 82 -7.66 4.13 10.16
C THR A 82 -8.89 3.27 9.88
N LEU A 83 -9.51 2.71 10.92
CA LEU A 83 -10.73 1.90 10.77
C LEU A 83 -11.83 2.62 9.97
N GLN A 84 -11.99 3.93 10.18
CA GLN A 84 -12.92 4.76 9.42
C GLN A 84 -12.56 4.79 7.92
N ASN A 85 -11.30 5.02 7.59
CA ASN A 85 -10.85 5.03 6.19
C ASN A 85 -10.90 3.63 5.56
N GLN A 86 -10.68 2.56 6.32
CA GLN A 86 -10.88 1.19 5.81
C GLN A 86 -12.34 0.96 5.42
N LYS A 87 -13.29 1.37 6.26
CA LYS A 87 -14.74 1.28 5.97
C LYS A 87 -15.09 2.13 4.74
N LEU A 88 -14.61 3.37 4.67
CA LEU A 88 -14.85 4.25 3.52
C LEU A 88 -14.23 3.70 2.23
N PHE A 89 -13.03 3.13 2.30
CA PHE A 89 -12.36 2.52 1.16
C PHE A 89 -13.15 1.32 0.61
N LYS A 90 -13.70 0.49 1.51
CA LYS A 90 -14.61 -0.61 1.12
C LYS A 90 -15.84 -0.07 0.38
N LYS A 91 -16.50 0.95 0.93
CA LYS A 91 -17.66 1.60 0.29
C LYS A 91 -17.31 2.18 -1.08
N ALA A 92 -16.17 2.86 -1.20
CA ALA A 92 -15.68 3.38 -2.47
C ALA A 92 -15.40 2.26 -3.49
N MET A 93 -14.86 1.12 -3.05
CA MET A 93 -14.64 -0.06 -3.91
C MET A 93 -15.94 -0.68 -4.40
N ASP A 94 -16.97 -0.73 -3.56
CA ASP A 94 -18.30 -1.23 -3.93
C ASP A 94 -18.99 -0.26 -4.91
N PHE A 95 -18.93 1.05 -4.63
CA PHE A 95 -19.39 2.10 -5.53
C PHE A 95 -18.70 2.02 -6.91
N ARG A 96 -17.38 1.85 -6.93
CA ARG A 96 -16.60 1.68 -8.17
C ARG A 96 -17.13 0.53 -9.03
N LYS A 97 -17.43 -0.62 -8.41
CA LYS A 97 -17.97 -1.79 -9.12
C LYS A 97 -19.37 -1.52 -9.67
N LEU A 98 -20.24 -0.91 -8.86
CA LEU A 98 -21.62 -0.62 -9.23
C LEU A 98 -21.70 0.37 -10.41
N HIS A 99 -20.91 1.44 -10.36
CA HIS A 99 -20.95 2.52 -11.35
C HIS A 99 -19.85 2.40 -12.43
N LYS A 100 -19.11 1.27 -12.46
CA LYS A 100 -18.07 0.96 -13.45
C LYS A 100 -16.94 2.01 -13.55
N PHE A 101 -16.56 2.61 -12.43
CA PHE A 101 -15.40 3.50 -12.38
C PHE A 101 -14.10 2.71 -12.61
N HIS A 102 -13.10 3.38 -13.19
CA HIS A 102 -11.82 2.76 -13.54
C HIS A 102 -11.10 2.16 -12.32
N SER A 103 -10.79 2.96 -11.30
CA SER A 103 -10.02 2.48 -10.14
C SER A 103 -10.32 3.23 -8.85
N VAL A 104 -10.06 2.58 -7.71
CA VAL A 104 -10.01 3.19 -6.38
C VAL A 104 -8.65 2.83 -5.79
N PHE A 105 -7.98 3.82 -5.21
CA PHE A 105 -6.67 3.62 -4.60
C PHE A 105 -6.44 4.58 -3.45
N THR A 106 -5.45 4.29 -2.63
CA THR A 106 -5.01 5.18 -1.56
C THR A 106 -3.71 5.86 -1.92
N ARG A 107 -3.55 7.08 -1.42
CA ARG A 107 -2.28 7.81 -1.47
C ARG A 107 -2.17 8.68 -0.22
N HIS A 108 -1.21 8.37 0.63
CA HIS A 108 -0.94 9.12 1.86
C HIS A 108 -2.13 9.05 2.84
N GLY A 109 -2.74 7.87 2.97
CA GLY A 109 -3.90 7.65 3.83
C GLY A 109 -5.20 8.28 3.33
N LYS A 110 -5.17 8.98 2.19
CA LYS A 110 -6.35 9.55 1.52
C LYS A 110 -6.84 8.59 0.44
N ILE A 111 -8.15 8.55 0.25
CA ILE A 111 -8.83 7.68 -0.71
C ILE A 111 -9.14 8.48 -1.97
N TYR A 112 -8.92 7.86 -3.12
CA TYR A 112 -9.12 8.46 -4.42
C TYR A 112 -9.92 7.51 -5.31
N LEU A 113 -10.89 8.07 -6.04
CA LEU A 113 -11.72 7.40 -7.02
C LEU A 113 -11.42 7.98 -8.41
N LYS A 114 -11.15 7.11 -9.37
CA LYS A 114 -10.81 7.51 -10.74
C LYS A 114 -11.89 7.00 -11.69
N LYS A 115 -12.55 7.92 -12.41
CA LYS A 115 -13.65 7.60 -13.34
C LYS A 115 -13.13 6.95 -14.61
N PHE A 116 -12.11 7.54 -15.24
CA PHE A 116 -11.53 7.09 -16.51
C PHE A 116 -10.03 6.82 -16.38
N GLN A 117 -9.44 6.17 -17.38
CA GLN A 117 -7.99 5.90 -17.40
C GLN A 117 -7.18 7.20 -17.54
N THR A 118 -7.67 8.13 -18.37
CA THR A 118 -7.16 9.49 -18.54
C THR A 118 -8.06 10.45 -17.75
N GLY A 119 -7.47 11.33 -16.95
CA GLY A 119 -8.22 12.25 -16.09
C GLY A 119 -7.80 12.18 -14.62
N ASP A 120 -8.15 13.23 -13.89
CA ASP A 120 -7.77 13.39 -12.50
C ASP A 120 -8.65 12.56 -11.56
N PRO A 121 -8.07 11.96 -10.52
CA PRO A 121 -8.82 11.23 -9.52
C PRO A 121 -9.54 12.18 -8.56
N THR A 122 -10.80 11.89 -8.26
CA THR A 122 -11.57 12.60 -7.22
C THR A 122 -11.19 12.06 -5.84
N LYS A 123 -10.89 12.96 -4.91
CA LYS A 123 -10.62 12.60 -3.51
C LYS A 123 -11.93 12.30 -2.79
N ILE A 124 -11.97 11.19 -2.06
CA ILE A 124 -13.13 10.77 -1.25
C ILE A 124 -12.76 10.94 0.22
N GLN A 125 -13.45 11.84 0.91
CA GLN A 125 -13.27 12.17 2.32
C GLN A 125 -14.40 11.63 3.19
N SER A 126 -15.59 11.49 2.63
CA SER A 126 -16.74 10.91 3.30
C SER A 126 -17.62 10.10 2.33
N GLU A 127 -18.71 9.54 2.85
CA GLU A 127 -19.64 8.76 2.04
C GLU A 127 -20.50 9.63 1.13
N GLU A 128 -20.70 10.90 1.49
CA GLU A 128 -21.39 11.89 0.67
C GLU A 128 -20.66 12.14 -0.65
N ASP A 129 -19.32 12.06 -0.65
CA ASP A 129 -18.50 12.14 -1.86
C ASP A 129 -18.70 10.92 -2.79
N LEU A 130 -19.42 9.88 -2.36
CA LEU A 130 -19.81 8.75 -3.21
C LEU A 130 -21.19 8.92 -3.83
N LYS A 131 -21.84 10.08 -3.66
CA LYS A 131 -23.12 10.41 -4.34
C LYS A 131 -22.90 11.23 -5.62
N ILE A 132 -21.68 11.20 -6.17
CA ILE A 132 -21.34 11.94 -7.39
C ILE A 132 -22.12 11.33 -8.57
N GLU A 133 -23.03 12.12 -9.14
CA GLU A 133 -23.76 11.82 -10.39
C GLU A 133 -22.86 11.96 -11.63
#